data_AF-A0A964VF83-F1
#
_entry.id   AF-A0A964VF83-F1
#
_cell.length_a   1.000
_cell.length_b   1.000
_cell.length_c   1.000
_cell.angle_alpha   90.00
_cell.angle_beta   90.00
_cell.angle_gamma   90.00
#
_symmetry.space_group_name_H-M   'P 1'
#
loop_
_entity.id
_entity.type
_entity.pdbx_description
1 polymer ?
#
loop_
_entity_poly.entity_id
_entity_poly.type
_entity_poly.pdbx_seq_one_letter_code
_entity_poly.pdbx_strand_id
1 'polypeptide(L)'
;MPRSHVPSNWAELPDPELLKIRLADLPVRIHGSVVESRIDQLRAELDARELRFPIHFYLSNEWFTPDGTASMAVPFYLTHPRLERLEKAQMLEVEGGDHDWCMRILRHEAGHVIDNAYRLRLRRRRELFGPSSLPYPEFYEPKPYSKSFVQHIDPWYAQAHPDEDFAETFAVWLTPGSDWLVRYQGWAALDKLLYVDGLMRQLRGKEPLVTGIEEIEPLRRLRHTLAHHYRAKRRHHGVDHPGFYDRDLRRLFSDAPEYDGNITAAQFLGRIRRPVRRLVASWTGIYQYTIDRVLEAMIRRCQELELRLALPEDEARNEFAVLLTVQTMNYLHSGRHRVAM
;
A
#
# COMPACT_ATOMS: atom_id res chain seq x y z
N MET A 1 -0.01 -23.28 -26.74
CA MET A 1 0.40 -22.08 -27.51
C MET A 1 1.90 -21.91 -27.35
N PRO A 2 2.66 -21.72 -28.43
CA PRO A 2 4.08 -21.40 -28.34
C PRO A 2 4.26 -20.15 -27.47
N ARG A 3 5.32 -20.11 -26.64
CA ARG A 3 5.72 -18.89 -25.91
C ARG A 3 5.88 -17.78 -26.96
N SER A 4 5.11 -16.70 -26.89
CA SER A 4 5.37 -15.57 -27.77
C SER A 4 6.75 -15.03 -27.41
N HIS A 5 7.65 -14.99 -28.38
CA HIS A 5 9.00 -14.51 -28.15
C HIS A 5 8.91 -13.04 -27.73
N VAL A 6 9.20 -12.74 -26.47
CA VAL A 6 9.31 -11.35 -26.02
C VAL A 6 10.51 -10.72 -26.73
N PRO A 7 10.36 -9.57 -27.40
CA PRO A 7 11.48 -8.92 -28.07
C PRO A 7 12.63 -8.66 -27.08
N SER A 8 13.89 -8.80 -27.52
CA SER A 8 15.04 -8.52 -26.66
C SER A 8 15.05 -7.05 -26.18
N ASN A 9 14.52 -6.15 -26.99
CA ASN A 9 14.33 -4.74 -26.68
C ASN A 9 12.97 -4.43 -26.03
N TRP A 10 12.34 -5.39 -25.35
CA TRP A 10 11.03 -5.19 -24.69
C TRP A 10 10.98 -3.94 -23.80
N ALA A 11 12.11 -3.61 -23.16
CA ALA A 11 12.24 -2.46 -22.27
C ALA A 11 12.07 -1.10 -22.99
N GLU A 12 12.28 -1.08 -24.30
CA GLU A 12 12.17 0.10 -25.17
C GLU A 12 10.81 0.20 -25.85
N LEU A 13 9.98 -0.85 -25.77
CA LEU A 13 8.67 -0.85 -26.39
C LEU A 13 7.81 0.29 -25.82
N PRO A 14 7.00 0.94 -26.67
CA PRO A 14 5.99 1.88 -26.19
C PRO A 14 4.93 1.13 -25.35
N ASP A 15 4.29 1.83 -24.41
CA ASP A 15 3.31 1.24 -23.48
C ASP A 15 2.27 0.32 -24.17
N PRO A 16 1.65 0.70 -25.31
CA PRO A 16 0.66 -0.15 -25.97
C PRO A 16 1.20 -1.51 -26.42
N GLU A 17 2.48 -1.61 -26.80
CA GLU A 17 3.10 -2.86 -27.20
C GLU A 17 3.56 -3.67 -25.98
N LEU A 18 4.15 -3.00 -24.98
CA LEU A 18 4.53 -3.65 -23.73
C LEU A 18 3.31 -4.28 -23.02
N LEU A 19 2.18 -3.58 -23.01
CA LEU A 19 0.92 -4.05 -22.40
C LEU A 19 0.37 -5.35 -23.04
N LYS A 20 0.81 -5.72 -24.25
CA LYS A 20 0.41 -6.98 -24.90
C LYS A 20 1.18 -8.20 -24.38
N ILE A 21 2.30 -8.01 -23.69
CA ILE A 21 3.12 -9.09 -23.15
C ILE A 21 2.39 -9.78 -21.99
N ARG A 22 2.46 -11.11 -21.94
CA ARG A 22 1.96 -11.90 -20.80
C ARG A 22 2.91 -11.78 -19.62
N LEU A 23 2.38 -11.66 -18.41
CA LEU A 23 3.19 -11.56 -17.19
C LEU A 23 4.21 -12.71 -17.10
N ALA A 24 3.77 -13.94 -17.37
CA ALA A 24 4.61 -15.14 -17.35
C ALA A 24 5.75 -15.16 -18.39
N ASP A 25 5.71 -14.30 -19.40
CA ASP A 25 6.77 -14.22 -20.42
C ASP A 25 7.76 -13.07 -20.16
N LEU A 26 7.53 -12.22 -19.15
CA LEU A 26 8.44 -11.12 -18.83
C LEU A 26 9.84 -11.68 -18.48
N PRO A 27 10.91 -11.23 -19.16
CA PRO A 27 12.26 -11.73 -18.94
C PRO A 27 12.93 -11.04 -17.75
N VAL A 28 12.29 -11.13 -16.57
CA VAL A 28 12.71 -10.48 -15.34
C VAL A 28 12.99 -11.49 -14.23
N ARG A 29 13.84 -11.08 -13.29
CA ARG A 29 14.28 -11.86 -12.14
C ARG A 29 14.66 -10.91 -11.01
N ILE A 30 14.67 -11.42 -9.78
CA ILE A 30 15.14 -10.68 -8.61
C ILE A 30 16.63 -10.34 -8.76
N HIS A 31 17.44 -11.32 -9.17
CA HIS A 31 18.88 -11.14 -9.32
C HIS A 31 19.25 -10.04 -10.34
N GLY A 32 20.08 -9.09 -9.92
CA GLY A 32 20.51 -7.93 -10.69
C GLY A 32 19.49 -6.77 -10.70
N SER A 33 18.46 -6.82 -9.87
CA SER A 33 17.45 -5.75 -9.76
C SER A 33 17.60 -4.93 -8.48
N VAL A 34 16.90 -3.80 -8.38
CA VAL A 34 16.92 -2.95 -7.18
C VAL A 34 16.33 -3.65 -5.96
N VAL A 35 15.41 -4.60 -6.14
CA VAL A 35 14.83 -5.33 -5.01
C VAL A 35 15.80 -6.36 -4.42
N GLU A 36 16.79 -6.85 -5.18
CA GLU A 36 17.84 -7.72 -4.64
C GLU A 36 18.63 -7.03 -3.53
N SER A 37 19.10 -5.79 -3.76
CA SER A 37 19.84 -5.05 -2.73
C SER A 37 19.00 -4.77 -1.47
N ARG A 38 17.68 -4.61 -1.64
CA ARG A 38 16.75 -4.38 -0.51
C ARG A 38 16.48 -5.67 0.26
N ILE A 39 16.39 -6.81 -0.44
CA ILE A 39 16.33 -8.13 0.18
C ILE A 39 17.61 -8.42 0.97
N ASP A 40 18.78 -8.09 0.41
CA ASP A 40 20.06 -8.27 1.10
C ASP A 40 20.17 -7.37 2.34
N GLN A 41 19.64 -6.16 2.27
CA GLN A 41 19.53 -5.30 3.46
C GLN A 41 18.59 -5.90 4.52
N LEU A 42 17.41 -6.40 4.15
CA LEU A 42 16.50 -7.07 5.09
C LEU A 42 17.20 -8.26 5.77
N ARG A 43 17.92 -9.07 5.00
CA ARG A 43 18.71 -10.20 5.53
C ARG A 43 19.75 -9.73 6.53
N ALA A 44 20.50 -8.68 6.20
CA ALA A 44 21.49 -8.11 7.12
C ALA A 44 20.85 -7.57 8.42
N GLU A 45 19.67 -6.96 8.35
CA GLU A 45 18.92 -6.49 9.53
C GLU A 45 18.46 -7.64 10.41
N LEU A 46 17.98 -8.75 9.82
CA LEU A 46 17.60 -9.96 10.55
C LEU A 46 18.82 -10.66 11.17
N ASP A 47 19.92 -10.77 10.43
CA ASP A 47 21.18 -11.35 10.89
C ASP A 47 21.78 -10.55 12.05
N ALA A 48 21.72 -9.22 12.00
CA ALA A 48 22.16 -8.34 13.09
C ALA A 48 21.33 -8.54 14.38
N ARG A 49 20.13 -9.10 14.28
CA ARG A 49 19.27 -9.49 15.40
C ARG A 49 19.40 -10.97 15.78
N GLU A 50 20.30 -11.72 15.13
CA GLU A 50 20.53 -13.15 15.29
C GLU A 50 19.28 -14.00 14.99
N LEU A 51 18.42 -13.52 14.10
CA LEU A 51 17.21 -14.22 13.64
C LEU A 51 17.51 -14.92 12.31
N ARG A 52 17.55 -16.26 12.34
CA ARG A 52 17.91 -17.07 11.17
C ARG A 52 16.75 -17.98 10.79
N PHE A 53 16.05 -17.63 9.72
CA PHE A 53 15.01 -18.45 9.12
C PHE A 53 15.03 -18.27 7.60
N PRO A 54 14.77 -19.33 6.81
CA PRO A 54 14.86 -19.24 5.37
C PRO A 54 13.65 -18.47 4.82
N ILE A 55 13.89 -17.32 4.19
CA ILE A 55 12.85 -16.62 3.42
C ILE A 55 13.05 -16.94 1.94
N HIS A 56 12.06 -17.60 1.34
CA HIS A 56 11.99 -17.85 -0.08
C HIS A 56 11.30 -16.70 -0.81
N PHE A 57 12.08 -15.90 -1.53
CA PHE A 57 11.54 -14.80 -2.33
C PHE A 57 11.19 -15.27 -3.74
N TYR A 58 10.01 -14.90 -4.23
CA TYR A 58 9.57 -15.20 -5.59
C TYR A 58 8.83 -14.03 -6.21
N LEU A 59 8.83 -13.94 -7.55
CA LEU A 59 8.11 -12.87 -8.24
C LEU A 59 6.62 -13.19 -8.38
N SER A 60 5.78 -12.19 -8.15
CA SER A 60 4.33 -12.24 -8.32
C SER A 60 3.79 -10.91 -8.88
N ASN A 61 2.48 -10.74 -8.95
CA ASN A 61 1.80 -9.48 -9.25
C ASN A 61 1.84 -8.47 -8.09
N GLU A 62 1.86 -8.95 -6.84
CA GLU A 62 1.65 -8.15 -5.62
C GLU A 62 2.51 -8.68 -4.46
N TRP A 63 2.67 -7.90 -3.39
CA TRP A 63 3.31 -8.32 -2.14
C TRP A 63 2.38 -9.27 -1.39
N PHE A 64 2.92 -10.38 -0.89
CA PHE A 64 2.11 -11.37 -0.17
C PHE A 64 2.99 -12.43 0.52
N THR A 65 2.61 -12.84 1.72
CA THR A 65 3.21 -13.99 2.42
C THR A 65 2.18 -15.11 2.59
N PRO A 66 2.31 -16.25 1.90
CA PRO A 66 1.40 -17.39 2.06
C PRO A 66 1.42 -17.94 3.49
N ASP A 67 0.23 -18.10 4.07
CA ASP A 67 0.07 -18.58 5.45
C ASP A 67 0.73 -19.95 5.67
N GLY A 68 1.39 -20.11 6.81
CA GLY A 68 2.04 -21.37 7.18
C GLY A 68 3.27 -21.74 6.33
N THR A 69 3.82 -20.78 5.57
CA THR A 69 5.02 -21.01 4.74
C THR A 69 6.10 -19.98 5.00
N ALA A 70 7.31 -20.28 4.52
CA ALA A 70 8.46 -19.42 4.63
C ALA A 70 8.72 -18.62 3.32
N SER A 71 7.65 -18.26 2.60
CA SER A 71 7.73 -17.67 1.27
C SER A 71 7.19 -16.23 1.25
N MET A 72 7.77 -15.38 0.40
CA MET A 72 7.37 -13.99 0.24
C MET A 72 7.31 -13.64 -1.25
N ALA A 73 6.15 -13.22 -1.71
CA ALA A 73 5.92 -12.70 -3.04
C ALA A 73 6.45 -11.27 -3.16
N VAL A 74 7.14 -10.98 -4.25
CA VAL A 74 7.67 -9.67 -4.60
C VAL A 74 7.05 -9.23 -5.93
N PRO A 75 6.46 -8.03 -6.03
CA PRO A 75 5.87 -7.56 -7.27
C PRO A 75 6.88 -7.45 -8.40
N PHE A 76 6.52 -7.99 -9.58
CA PHE A 76 7.36 -8.00 -10.76
C PHE A 76 7.79 -6.59 -11.22
N TYR A 77 6.97 -5.57 -10.97
CA TYR A 77 7.25 -4.22 -11.46
C TYR A 77 8.49 -3.58 -10.79
N LEU A 78 8.91 -4.06 -9.61
CA LEU A 78 10.12 -3.61 -8.91
C LEU A 78 11.41 -4.20 -9.47
N THR A 79 11.33 -5.11 -10.45
CA THR A 79 12.51 -5.79 -10.98
C THR A 79 13.20 -5.03 -12.11
N HIS A 80 12.57 -3.99 -12.66
CA HIS A 80 13.12 -3.26 -13.80
C HIS A 80 12.54 -1.83 -13.93
N PRO A 81 13.37 -0.78 -14.16
CA PRO A 81 12.89 0.62 -14.23
C PRO A 81 11.83 0.88 -15.30
N ARG A 82 11.81 0.09 -16.39
CA ARG A 82 10.74 0.16 -17.40
C ARG A 82 9.37 -0.22 -16.82
N LEU A 83 9.34 -1.25 -15.98
CA LEU A 83 8.10 -1.75 -15.38
C LEU A 83 7.63 -0.84 -14.26
N GLU A 84 8.54 -0.28 -13.46
CA GLU A 84 8.19 0.80 -12.51
C GLU A 84 7.54 1.99 -13.23
N ARG A 85 8.10 2.43 -14.36
CA ARG A 85 7.49 3.48 -15.19
C ARG A 85 6.09 3.09 -15.69
N LEU A 86 5.89 1.83 -16.07
CA LEU A 86 4.59 1.33 -16.51
C LEU A 86 3.58 1.28 -15.34
N GLU A 87 3.99 0.74 -14.20
CA GLU A 87 3.18 0.70 -12.97
C GLU A 87 2.72 2.10 -12.61
N LYS A 88 3.66 3.06 -12.57
CA LYS A 88 3.36 4.46 -12.32
C LYS A 88 2.42 5.08 -13.35
N ALA A 89 2.51 4.70 -14.62
CA ALA A 89 1.60 5.19 -15.65
C ALA A 89 0.19 4.60 -15.50
N GLN A 90 0.08 3.35 -15.08
CA GLN A 90 -1.19 2.62 -14.98
C GLN A 90 -1.90 2.82 -13.63
N MET A 91 -1.14 3.04 -12.56
CA MET A 91 -1.58 3.07 -11.16
C MET A 91 -1.22 4.39 -10.44
N LEU A 92 -0.57 5.35 -11.12
CA LEU A 92 -0.11 6.66 -10.62
C LEU A 92 1.03 6.63 -9.60
N GLU A 93 1.36 5.46 -9.07
CA GLU A 93 2.49 5.23 -8.18
C GLU A 93 3.07 3.82 -8.37
N VAL A 94 4.16 3.55 -7.65
CA VAL A 94 4.83 2.26 -7.62
C VAL A 94 4.96 1.90 -6.15
N GLU A 95 4.14 0.98 -5.68
CA GLU A 95 4.17 0.54 -4.28
C GLU A 95 5.53 -0.11 -3.98
N GLY A 96 6.23 0.40 -2.96
CA GLY A 96 7.62 0.03 -2.70
C GLY A 96 8.59 0.48 -3.81
N GLY A 97 8.25 1.48 -4.63
CA GLY A 97 9.13 1.99 -5.68
C GLY A 97 10.37 2.69 -5.12
N ASP A 98 10.20 3.49 -4.06
CA ASP A 98 11.32 4.07 -3.33
C ASP A 98 11.90 3.12 -2.27
N HIS A 99 13.11 3.44 -1.82
CA HIS A 99 13.86 2.62 -0.88
C HIS A 99 13.13 2.43 0.46
N ASP A 100 12.71 3.53 1.10
CA ASP A 100 12.18 3.49 2.45
C ASP A 100 10.82 2.80 2.50
N TRP A 101 9.97 3.03 1.50
CA TRP A 101 8.70 2.33 1.38
C TRP A 101 8.89 0.84 1.13
N CYS A 102 9.80 0.45 0.25
CA CYS A 102 10.07 -0.97 0.02
C CYS A 102 10.62 -1.67 1.26
N MET A 103 11.52 -1.02 2.01
CA MET A 103 12.02 -1.57 3.25
C MET A 103 10.95 -1.66 4.33
N ARG A 104 9.96 -0.75 4.37
CA ARG A 104 8.77 -0.90 5.24
C ARG A 104 8.01 -2.18 4.88
N ILE A 105 7.65 -2.36 3.60
CA ILE A 105 6.90 -3.55 3.16
C ILE A 105 7.69 -4.84 3.43
N LEU A 106 8.98 -4.89 3.07
CA LEU A 106 9.83 -6.06 3.30
C LEU A 106 9.92 -6.48 4.77
N ARG A 107 10.06 -5.50 5.69
CA ARG A 107 10.10 -5.78 7.14
C ARG A 107 8.75 -6.27 7.66
N HIS A 108 7.66 -5.72 7.15
CA HIS A 108 6.30 -6.16 7.47
C HIS A 108 6.08 -7.61 7.02
N GLU A 109 6.36 -7.92 5.76
CA GLU A 109 6.21 -9.28 5.22
C GLU A 109 7.12 -10.27 5.96
N ALA A 110 8.34 -9.86 6.35
CA ALA A 110 9.21 -10.68 7.18
C ALA A 110 8.58 -10.99 8.57
N GLY A 111 7.72 -10.10 9.08
CA GLY A 111 6.90 -10.32 10.27
C GLY A 111 5.90 -11.47 10.10
N HIS A 112 5.26 -11.58 8.94
CA HIS A 112 4.42 -12.75 8.65
C HIS A 112 5.25 -14.02 8.50
N VAL A 113 6.38 -13.94 7.80
CA VAL A 113 7.24 -15.11 7.60
C VAL A 113 7.78 -15.65 8.92
N ILE A 114 8.22 -14.80 9.85
CA ILE A 114 8.70 -15.25 11.15
C ILE A 114 7.58 -15.80 12.05
N ASP A 115 6.38 -15.23 11.96
CA ASP A 115 5.18 -15.75 12.64
C ASP A 115 4.87 -17.19 12.20
N ASN A 116 4.95 -17.46 10.89
CA ASN A 116 4.81 -18.78 10.29
C ASN A 116 5.96 -19.71 10.71
N ALA A 117 7.20 -19.28 10.49
CA ALA A 117 8.41 -20.06 10.65
C ALA A 117 8.56 -20.63 12.08
N TYR A 118 8.17 -19.86 13.10
CA TYR A 118 8.27 -20.27 14.50
C TYR A 118 6.93 -20.57 15.17
N ARG A 119 5.82 -20.57 14.41
CA ARG A 119 4.46 -20.81 14.92
C ARG A 119 4.10 -19.91 16.10
N LEU A 120 4.30 -18.60 15.93
CA LEU A 120 4.23 -17.62 17.03
C LEU A 120 2.80 -17.25 17.46
N ARG A 121 1.77 -17.82 16.83
CA ARG A 121 0.33 -17.71 17.14
C ARG A 121 -0.09 -18.40 18.45
N LEU A 122 0.76 -18.29 19.47
CA LEU A 122 0.64 -18.84 20.81
C LEU A 122 -0.34 -18.01 21.67
N ARG A 123 -0.72 -18.56 22.84
CA ARG A 123 -1.72 -17.94 23.74
C ARG A 123 -1.42 -16.46 24.03
N ARG A 124 -0.18 -16.13 24.41
CA ARG A 124 0.22 -14.76 24.78
C ARG A 124 0.18 -13.77 23.61
N ARG A 125 0.54 -14.19 22.39
CA ARG A 125 0.36 -13.36 21.18
C ARG A 125 -1.12 -13.07 20.97
N ARG A 126 -1.98 -14.10 21.07
CA ARG A 126 -3.43 -13.94 20.88
C ARG A 126 -4.07 -13.01 21.92
N GLU A 127 -3.58 -13.00 23.15
CA GLU A 127 -4.04 -12.08 24.20
C GLU A 127 -3.72 -10.61 23.86
N LEU A 128 -2.61 -10.33 23.17
CA LEU A 128 -2.16 -8.97 22.84
C LEU A 128 -2.67 -8.46 21.49
N PHE A 129 -2.66 -9.31 20.47
CA PHE A 129 -2.97 -8.94 19.07
C PHE A 129 -4.36 -9.40 18.64
N GLY A 130 -4.89 -10.46 19.27
CA GLY A 130 -6.10 -11.16 18.83
C GLY A 130 -5.80 -12.48 18.10
N PRO A 131 -6.84 -13.26 17.77
CA PRO A 131 -6.68 -14.56 17.12
C PRO A 131 -6.53 -14.42 15.60
N SER A 132 -5.51 -15.08 15.03
CA SER A 132 -5.27 -15.20 13.58
C SER A 132 -6.37 -15.96 12.82
N SER A 133 -7.24 -16.67 13.53
CA SER A 133 -8.38 -17.39 12.93
C SER A 133 -9.55 -16.46 12.60
N LEU A 134 -9.44 -15.15 12.87
CA LEU A 134 -10.45 -14.22 12.41
C LEU A 134 -10.44 -14.21 10.88
N PRO A 135 -11.61 -14.19 10.24
CA PRO A 135 -11.65 -13.96 8.81
C PRO A 135 -11.10 -12.56 8.55
N TYR A 136 -10.12 -12.51 7.68
CA TYR A 136 -9.64 -11.29 7.06
C TYR A 136 -10.85 -10.50 6.53
N PRO A 137 -11.10 -9.30 7.06
CA PRO A 137 -12.26 -8.55 6.61
C PRO A 137 -12.01 -8.17 5.15
N GLU A 138 -12.99 -8.43 4.28
CA GLU A 138 -12.98 -7.78 2.96
C GLU A 138 -12.74 -6.29 3.14
N PHE A 139 -13.32 -5.75 4.24
CA PHE A 139 -12.94 -4.44 4.67
C PHE A 139 -13.31 -3.99 6.11
N TYR A 140 -12.62 -2.97 6.69
CA TYR A 140 -12.72 -2.58 8.13
C TYR A 140 -12.87 -1.07 8.40
N GLU A 141 -13.21 -0.69 9.64
CA GLU A 141 -13.29 0.71 10.11
C GLU A 141 -12.18 1.04 11.12
N PRO A 142 -11.20 1.88 10.76
CA PRO A 142 -10.12 2.24 11.66
C PRO A 142 -10.59 3.16 12.78
N LYS A 143 -9.96 3.05 13.96
CA LYS A 143 -10.10 3.98 15.08
C LYS A 143 -8.94 4.97 15.06
N PRO A 144 -9.11 6.22 14.58
CA PRO A 144 -7.98 7.07 14.22
C PRO A 144 -7.10 7.50 15.40
N TYR A 145 -7.72 7.64 16.57
CA TYR A 145 -7.04 8.07 17.81
C TYR A 145 -6.59 6.89 18.69
N SER A 146 -6.72 5.65 18.19
CA SER A 146 -6.30 4.47 18.94
C SER A 146 -4.78 4.48 19.13
N LYS A 147 -4.34 4.47 20.38
CA LYS A 147 -2.95 4.30 20.77
C LYS A 147 -2.56 2.83 20.98
N SER A 148 -3.43 1.89 20.62
CA SER A 148 -3.19 0.46 20.78
C SER A 148 -2.41 -0.16 19.65
N PHE A 149 -2.14 0.58 18.57
CA PHE A 149 -1.51 0.08 17.35
C PHE A 149 -0.29 0.93 17.00
N VAL A 150 0.71 0.30 16.42
CA VAL A 150 1.82 1.02 15.80
C VAL A 150 1.37 1.68 14.50
N GLN A 151 2.12 2.67 14.04
CA GLN A 151 1.96 3.30 12.73
C GLN A 151 3.19 3.00 11.89
N HIS A 152 3.06 2.12 10.89
CA HIS A 152 4.19 1.62 10.13
C HIS A 152 4.08 1.68 8.61
N ILE A 153 3.25 0.92 7.88
CA ILE A 153 3.11 1.06 6.41
C ILE A 153 2.13 2.18 6.09
N ASP A 154 0.86 1.97 6.40
CA ASP A 154 -0.19 2.95 6.20
C ASP A 154 -0.88 3.28 7.52
N PRO A 155 -1.41 4.50 7.67
CA PRO A 155 -2.20 4.87 8.83
C PRO A 155 -3.31 3.85 9.07
N TRP A 156 -3.33 3.32 10.30
CA TRP A 156 -4.33 2.37 10.77
C TRP A 156 -4.29 0.98 10.15
N TYR A 157 -3.34 0.66 9.25
CA TYR A 157 -3.22 -0.66 8.63
C TYR A 157 -3.10 -1.80 9.63
N ALA A 158 -2.35 -1.58 10.72
CA ALA A 158 -2.25 -2.49 11.86
C ALA A 158 -3.61 -2.84 12.51
N GLN A 159 -4.69 -2.11 12.24
CA GLN A 159 -6.03 -2.40 12.76
C GLN A 159 -6.83 -3.35 11.86
N ALA A 160 -6.36 -3.64 10.65
CA ALA A 160 -7.08 -4.45 9.67
C ALA A 160 -7.30 -5.88 10.15
N HIS A 161 -6.29 -6.49 10.77
CA HIS A 161 -6.34 -7.86 11.26
C HIS A 161 -5.25 -8.10 12.33
N PRO A 162 -5.44 -9.03 13.30
CA PRO A 162 -4.42 -9.36 14.29
C PRO A 162 -3.05 -9.74 13.73
N ASP A 163 -3.00 -10.35 12.55
CA ASP A 163 -1.73 -10.71 11.92
C ASP A 163 -1.03 -9.48 11.31
N GLU A 164 -1.78 -8.53 10.76
CA GLU A 164 -1.25 -7.22 10.30
C GLU A 164 -0.70 -6.40 11.47
N ASP A 165 -1.41 -6.39 12.61
CA ASP A 165 -0.96 -5.72 13.84
C ASP A 165 0.39 -6.29 14.31
N PHE A 166 0.54 -7.61 14.26
CA PHE A 166 1.80 -8.27 14.61
C PHE A 166 2.91 -7.93 13.61
N ALA A 167 2.65 -8.04 12.31
CA ALA A 167 3.61 -7.78 11.24
C ALA A 167 4.09 -6.31 11.25
N GLU A 168 3.18 -5.35 11.40
CA GLU A 168 3.49 -3.93 11.58
C GLU A 168 4.32 -3.69 12.85
N THR A 169 3.96 -4.32 13.97
CA THR A 169 4.71 -4.19 15.24
C THR A 169 6.12 -4.76 15.10
N PHE A 170 6.28 -5.91 14.44
CA PHE A 170 7.57 -6.52 14.14
C PHE A 170 8.41 -5.59 13.26
N ALA A 171 7.83 -5.00 12.22
CA ALA A 171 8.54 -4.13 11.31
C ALA A 171 9.07 -2.85 11.99
N VAL A 172 8.27 -2.23 12.88
CA VAL A 172 8.72 -1.10 13.72
C VAL A 172 9.88 -1.50 14.62
N TRP A 173 9.79 -2.66 15.26
CA TRP A 173 10.83 -3.18 16.16
C TRP A 173 12.14 -3.52 15.41
N LEU A 174 12.03 -4.05 14.19
CA LEU A 174 13.17 -4.43 13.36
C LEU A 174 13.87 -3.19 12.77
N THR A 175 13.10 -2.17 12.39
CA THR A 175 13.60 -0.95 11.73
C THR A 175 14.77 -0.33 12.50
N PRO A 176 15.97 -0.20 11.88
CA PRO A 176 17.13 0.41 12.52
C PRO A 176 16.85 1.85 12.96
N GLY A 177 17.24 2.20 14.19
CA GLY A 177 17.12 3.55 14.72
C GLY A 177 15.69 4.05 14.94
N SER A 178 14.68 3.18 15.01
CA SER A 178 13.27 3.60 15.11
C SER A 178 12.87 4.24 16.46
N ASP A 179 13.75 4.24 17.47
CA ASP A 179 13.53 4.79 18.83
C ASP A 179 12.14 4.48 19.41
N TRP A 180 11.64 3.26 19.12
CA TRP A 180 10.25 2.89 19.36
C TRP A 180 9.84 2.98 20.84
N LEU A 181 10.79 2.79 21.76
CA LEU A 181 10.58 2.97 23.20
C LEU A 181 10.11 4.39 23.54
N VAL A 182 10.74 5.40 22.92
CA VAL A 182 10.41 6.81 23.12
C VAL A 182 9.17 7.17 22.33
N ARG A 183 9.11 6.77 21.05
CA ARG A 183 8.00 7.11 20.14
C ARG A 183 6.64 6.63 20.64
N TYR A 184 6.58 5.44 21.24
CA TYR A 184 5.33 4.84 21.73
C TYR A 184 5.18 4.95 23.26
N GLN A 185 5.92 5.83 23.93
CA GLN A 185 5.76 6.04 25.36
C GLN A 185 4.32 6.46 25.71
N GLY A 186 3.70 5.72 26.65
CA GLY A 186 2.32 5.95 27.07
C GLY A 186 1.25 5.45 26.08
N TRP A 187 1.64 4.71 25.04
CA TRP A 187 0.72 4.02 24.12
C TRP A 187 0.58 2.56 24.51
N ALA A 188 -0.62 1.98 24.40
CA ALA A 188 -0.83 0.55 24.62
C ALA A 188 -0.09 -0.32 23.57
N ALA A 189 0.24 0.24 22.40
CA ALA A 189 1.12 -0.39 21.42
C ALA A 189 2.52 -0.72 21.98
N LEU A 190 2.99 0.00 23.00
CA LEU A 190 4.30 -0.25 23.60
C LEU A 190 4.38 -1.65 24.24
N ASP A 191 3.30 -2.14 24.83
CA ASP A 191 3.27 -3.48 25.42
C ASP A 191 3.47 -4.57 24.36
N LYS A 192 2.94 -4.34 23.15
CA LYS A 192 3.14 -5.22 21.99
C LYS A 192 4.59 -5.20 21.50
N LEU A 193 5.20 -4.01 21.43
CA LEU A 193 6.61 -3.86 21.06
C LEU A 193 7.54 -4.53 22.07
N LEU A 194 7.28 -4.36 23.38
CA LEU A 194 8.03 -5.05 24.45
C LEU A 194 7.85 -6.56 24.38
N TYR A 195 6.65 -7.04 24.05
CA TYR A 195 6.39 -8.46 23.83
C TYR A 195 7.18 -9.00 22.63
N VAL A 196 7.14 -8.33 21.48
CA VAL A 196 7.91 -8.72 20.28
C VAL A 196 9.40 -8.72 20.59
N ASP A 197 9.92 -7.69 21.25
CA ASP A 197 11.33 -7.61 21.64
C ASP A 197 11.77 -8.77 22.55
N GLY A 198 10.96 -9.12 23.55
CA GLY A 198 11.20 -10.28 24.39
C GLY A 198 11.11 -11.61 23.61
N LEU A 199 10.13 -11.74 22.73
CA LEU A 199 9.93 -12.94 21.91
C LEU A 199 11.10 -13.16 20.96
N MET A 200 11.54 -12.12 20.24
CA MET A 200 12.65 -12.22 19.29
C MET A 200 13.97 -12.57 19.98
N ARG A 201 14.23 -12.06 21.19
CA ARG A 201 15.39 -12.51 22.00
C ARG A 201 15.34 -14.00 22.32
N GLN A 202 14.15 -14.55 22.57
CA GLN A 202 13.99 -15.99 22.83
C GLN A 202 14.19 -16.87 21.59
N LEU A 203 14.07 -16.31 20.38
CA LEU A 203 14.24 -17.02 19.12
C LEU A 203 15.68 -17.00 18.61
N ARG A 204 16.56 -16.16 19.17
CA ARG A 204 17.96 -16.07 18.74
C ARG A 204 18.64 -17.43 18.77
N GLY A 205 19.27 -17.78 17.65
CA GLY A 205 19.97 -19.06 17.49
C GLY A 205 19.08 -20.31 17.46
N LYS A 206 17.74 -20.16 17.46
CA LYS A 206 16.82 -21.30 17.32
C LYS A 206 16.49 -21.54 15.85
N GLU A 207 16.48 -22.82 15.49
CA GLU A 207 16.02 -23.26 14.18
C GLU A 207 14.51 -23.03 14.02
N PRO A 208 14.03 -22.64 12.84
CA PRO A 208 12.61 -22.50 12.55
C PRO A 208 11.90 -23.86 12.55
N LEU A 209 10.63 -23.86 12.96
CA LEU A 209 9.77 -25.04 12.99
C LEU A 209 9.10 -25.32 11.63
N VAL A 210 8.98 -24.29 10.79
CA VAL A 210 8.40 -24.35 9.47
C VAL A 210 9.40 -23.78 8.46
N THR A 211 9.79 -24.60 7.49
CA THR A 211 10.71 -24.24 6.40
C THR A 211 10.11 -24.53 5.02
N GLY A 212 8.83 -24.91 4.99
CA GLY A 212 8.11 -25.23 3.76
C GLY A 212 7.99 -24.00 2.85
N ILE A 213 8.13 -24.23 1.55
CA ILE A 213 8.04 -23.21 0.51
C ILE A 213 6.77 -23.46 -0.31
N GLU A 214 5.98 -22.42 -0.51
CA GLU A 214 4.85 -22.40 -1.43
C GLU A 214 4.82 -21.07 -2.17
N GLU A 215 4.53 -21.12 -3.46
CA GLU A 215 4.37 -19.92 -4.25
C GLU A 215 2.92 -19.83 -4.73
N ILE A 216 2.20 -18.86 -4.16
CA ILE A 216 0.86 -18.47 -4.58
C ILE A 216 0.99 -17.46 -5.72
N GLU A 217 0.31 -17.75 -6.82
CA GLU A 217 0.29 -16.92 -8.04
C GLU A 217 1.66 -16.46 -8.61
N PRO A 218 2.70 -17.32 -8.64
CA PRO A 218 4.02 -16.87 -9.09
C PRO A 218 3.97 -16.38 -10.54
N LEU A 219 4.78 -15.37 -10.84
CA LEU A 219 4.81 -14.66 -12.13
C LEU A 219 4.81 -15.61 -13.33
N ARG A 220 5.62 -16.68 -13.27
CA ARG A 220 5.72 -17.71 -14.33
C ARG A 220 4.42 -18.47 -14.63
N ARG A 221 3.41 -18.38 -13.76
CA ARG A 221 2.07 -18.98 -13.91
C ARG A 221 1.02 -17.95 -14.34
N LEU A 222 1.29 -16.64 -14.26
CA LEU A 222 0.36 -15.56 -14.64
C LEU A 222 0.30 -15.38 -16.16
N ARG A 223 -0.62 -16.11 -16.82
CA ARG A 223 -0.71 -16.17 -18.30
C ARG A 223 -1.49 -15.01 -18.94
N HIS A 224 -2.09 -14.12 -18.15
CA HIS A 224 -2.80 -12.97 -18.69
C HIS A 224 -1.81 -11.86 -19.10
N THR A 225 -2.24 -10.95 -19.98
CA THR A 225 -1.40 -9.83 -20.45
C THR A 225 -1.30 -8.74 -19.39
N LEU A 226 -0.24 -7.92 -19.46
CA LEU A 226 -0.12 -6.71 -18.64
C LEU A 226 -1.36 -5.81 -18.80
N ALA A 227 -1.92 -5.69 -20.01
CA ALA A 227 -3.19 -4.98 -20.24
C ALA A 227 -4.37 -5.56 -19.47
N HIS A 228 -4.46 -6.89 -19.36
CA HIS A 228 -5.48 -7.53 -18.54
C HIS A 228 -5.23 -7.23 -17.06
N HIS A 229 -4.01 -7.46 -16.58
CA HIS A 229 -3.60 -7.22 -15.19
C HIS A 229 -4.00 -5.81 -14.74
N TYR A 230 -3.56 -4.78 -15.47
CA TYR A 230 -3.86 -3.39 -15.10
C TYR A 230 -5.34 -3.02 -15.22
N ARG A 231 -6.10 -3.64 -16.14
CA ARG A 231 -7.56 -3.46 -16.18
C ARG A 231 -8.26 -4.13 -14.99
N ALA A 232 -7.77 -5.29 -14.53
CA ALA A 232 -8.30 -5.96 -13.36
C ALA A 232 -7.95 -5.17 -12.09
N LYS A 233 -6.68 -4.81 -11.91
CA LYS A 233 -6.17 -4.00 -10.79
C LYS A 233 -6.95 -2.69 -10.65
N ARG A 234 -7.12 -1.91 -11.74
CA ARG A 234 -7.91 -0.68 -11.70
C ARG A 234 -9.40 -0.86 -11.37
N ARG A 235 -10.01 -2.00 -11.75
CA ARG A 235 -11.41 -2.29 -11.40
C ARG A 235 -11.55 -2.66 -9.94
N HIS A 236 -10.61 -3.45 -9.43
CA HIS A 236 -10.58 -3.86 -8.03
C HIS A 236 -10.44 -2.64 -7.10
N HIS A 237 -9.58 -1.67 -7.46
CA HIS A 237 -9.39 -0.45 -6.66
C HIS A 237 -10.35 0.72 -7.00
N GLY A 238 -11.42 0.54 -7.80
CA GLY A 238 -12.28 1.66 -8.20
C GLY A 238 -13.67 1.31 -8.74
N VAL A 239 -14.67 1.21 -7.85
CA VAL A 239 -16.10 1.07 -8.20
C VAL A 239 -16.85 2.40 -7.97
N ASP A 240 -17.75 2.73 -8.89
CA ASP A 240 -18.48 4.00 -9.05
C ASP A 240 -19.38 4.39 -7.85
N HIS A 241 -19.37 5.67 -7.45
CA HIS A 241 -20.43 6.26 -6.64
C HIS A 241 -20.75 7.72 -7.04
N PRO A 242 -22.03 8.08 -7.28
CA PRO A 242 -22.44 9.44 -7.62
C PRO A 242 -22.80 10.29 -6.39
N GLY A 243 -22.40 11.57 -6.41
CA GLY A 243 -23.29 12.68 -6.00
C GLY A 243 -23.25 13.24 -4.56
N PHE A 244 -22.33 12.86 -3.67
CA PHE A 244 -22.35 13.36 -2.27
C PHE A 244 -21.59 14.68 -2.00
N TYR A 245 -20.94 15.27 -3.01
CA TYR A 245 -19.95 16.34 -2.78
C TYR A 245 -20.50 17.77 -2.92
N ASP A 246 -21.71 17.98 -3.44
CA ASP A 246 -22.22 19.29 -3.84
C ASP A 246 -22.23 20.32 -2.71
N ARG A 247 -22.78 19.94 -1.55
CA ARG A 247 -22.87 20.82 -0.39
C ARG A 247 -21.49 21.25 0.07
N ASP A 248 -20.53 20.33 0.04
CA ASP A 248 -19.18 20.59 0.55
C ASP A 248 -18.34 21.35 -0.48
N LEU A 249 -18.52 21.09 -1.79
CA LEU A 249 -17.96 21.91 -2.87
C LEU A 249 -18.45 23.36 -2.80
N ARG A 250 -19.74 23.57 -2.52
CA ARG A 250 -20.35 24.89 -2.36
C ARG A 250 -19.90 25.65 -1.10
N ARG A 251 -19.16 25.01 -0.19
CA ARG A 251 -18.50 25.70 0.93
C ARG A 251 -17.16 26.34 0.54
N LEU A 252 -16.47 25.77 -0.46
CA LEU A 252 -15.17 26.26 -0.93
C LEU A 252 -15.28 27.09 -2.21
N PHE A 253 -16.29 26.81 -3.02
CA PHE A 253 -16.53 27.41 -4.31
C PHE A 253 -17.96 27.96 -4.40
N SER A 254 -18.19 28.93 -5.28
CA SER A 254 -19.48 29.62 -5.40
C SER A 254 -19.88 29.82 -6.86
N ASP A 255 -21.18 29.77 -7.13
CA ASP A 255 -21.83 30.17 -8.40
C ASP A 255 -22.51 31.55 -8.30
N ALA A 256 -22.25 32.31 -7.23
CA ALA A 256 -22.83 33.64 -7.08
C ALA A 256 -22.22 34.65 -8.09
N PRO A 257 -23.01 35.59 -8.65
CA PRO A 257 -22.57 36.50 -9.71
C PRO A 257 -21.34 37.36 -9.35
N GLU A 258 -21.16 37.66 -8.06
CA GLU A 258 -20.01 38.41 -7.56
C GLU A 258 -18.65 37.71 -7.81
N TYR A 259 -18.64 36.40 -8.06
CA TYR A 259 -17.44 35.61 -8.35
C TYR A 259 -17.23 35.33 -9.85
N ASP A 260 -18.03 35.89 -10.76
CA ASP A 260 -17.95 35.60 -12.21
C ASP A 260 -16.59 35.93 -12.85
N GLY A 261 -15.86 36.89 -12.27
CA GLY A 261 -14.50 37.24 -12.70
C GLY A 261 -13.40 36.28 -12.22
N ASN A 262 -13.70 35.39 -11.28
CA ASN A 262 -12.72 34.49 -10.67
C ASN A 262 -12.49 33.24 -11.54
N ILE A 263 -11.33 32.60 -11.34
CA ILE A 263 -11.01 31.32 -11.98
C ILE A 263 -12.04 30.25 -11.61
N THR A 264 -12.31 29.34 -12.53
CA THR A 264 -13.27 28.25 -12.25
C THR A 264 -12.67 27.28 -11.23
N ALA A 265 -13.53 26.67 -10.42
CA ALA A 265 -13.11 25.66 -9.45
C ALA A 265 -12.39 24.50 -10.16
N ALA A 266 -12.88 24.07 -11.33
CA ALA A 266 -12.24 23.03 -12.13
C ALA A 266 -10.81 23.40 -12.59
N GLN A 267 -10.58 24.65 -13.00
CA GLN A 267 -9.24 25.14 -13.36
C GLN A 267 -8.31 25.16 -12.14
N PHE A 268 -8.79 25.68 -11.00
CA PHE A 268 -8.03 25.70 -9.75
C PHE A 268 -7.64 24.29 -9.30
N LEU A 269 -8.62 23.38 -9.22
CA LEU A 269 -8.40 21.98 -8.84
C LEU A 269 -7.46 21.25 -9.81
N GLY A 270 -7.51 21.57 -11.10
CA GLY A 270 -6.55 21.07 -12.09
C GLY A 270 -5.10 21.48 -11.78
N ARG A 271 -4.88 22.72 -11.32
CA ARG A 271 -3.53 23.22 -10.92
C ARG A 271 -3.01 22.51 -9.68
N ILE A 272 -3.85 22.35 -8.65
CA ILE A 272 -3.44 21.75 -7.36
C ILE A 272 -3.52 20.22 -7.31
N ARG A 273 -4.01 19.57 -8.38
CA ARG A 273 -4.26 18.13 -8.46
C ARG A 273 -3.11 17.26 -7.97
N ARG A 274 -1.91 17.46 -8.55
CA ARG A 274 -0.72 16.65 -8.20
C ARG A 274 -0.30 16.82 -6.74
N PRO A 275 -0.07 18.05 -6.22
CA PRO A 275 0.36 18.21 -4.84
C PRO A 275 -0.69 17.77 -3.84
N VAL A 276 -1.98 18.05 -4.07
CA VAL A 276 -3.04 17.67 -3.12
C VAL A 276 -3.26 16.16 -3.09
N ARG A 277 -3.21 15.49 -4.25
CA ARG A 277 -3.32 14.02 -4.33
C ARG A 277 -2.17 13.33 -3.60
N ARG A 278 -0.93 13.79 -3.80
CA ARG A 278 0.24 13.23 -3.09
C ARG A 278 0.14 13.47 -1.59
N LEU A 279 -0.31 14.66 -1.18
CA LEU A 279 -0.52 14.98 0.22
C LEU A 279 -1.55 14.02 0.82
N VAL A 280 -2.73 13.90 0.23
CA VAL A 280 -3.77 12.99 0.73
C VAL A 280 -3.26 11.54 0.76
N ALA A 281 -2.63 11.05 -0.31
CA ALA A 281 -2.08 9.69 -0.36
C ALA A 281 -1.08 9.43 0.77
N SER A 282 -0.17 10.38 1.02
CA SER A 282 0.82 10.23 2.09
C SER A 282 0.21 10.19 3.51
N TRP A 283 -0.96 10.80 3.69
CA TRP A 283 -1.66 10.87 4.97
C TRP A 283 -2.73 9.81 5.16
N THR A 284 -3.23 9.22 4.09
CA THR A 284 -4.30 8.21 4.15
C THR A 284 -3.83 6.81 3.80
N GLY A 285 -2.67 6.65 3.15
CA GLY A 285 -2.22 5.38 2.58
C GLY A 285 -3.03 4.94 1.35
N ILE A 286 -4.03 5.73 0.94
CA ILE A 286 -4.91 5.37 -0.16
C ILE A 286 -4.16 5.55 -1.48
N TYR A 287 -4.31 4.57 -2.36
CA TYR A 287 -3.76 4.63 -3.71
C TYR A 287 -4.05 5.97 -4.38
N GLN A 288 -3.01 6.60 -4.93
CA GLN A 288 -3.15 7.88 -5.62
C GLN A 288 -4.19 7.81 -6.73
N TYR A 289 -4.31 6.67 -7.42
CA TYR A 289 -5.35 6.44 -8.42
C TYR A 289 -6.77 6.61 -7.85
N THR A 290 -7.04 6.05 -6.68
CA THR A 290 -8.34 6.15 -6.01
C THR A 290 -8.65 7.59 -5.61
N ILE A 291 -7.68 8.30 -5.05
CA ILE A 291 -7.82 9.73 -4.74
C ILE A 291 -8.04 10.56 -6.01
N ASP A 292 -7.31 10.24 -7.09
CA ASP A 292 -7.42 10.92 -8.37
C ASP A 292 -8.80 10.74 -9.00
N ARG A 293 -9.43 9.56 -8.82
CA ARG A 293 -10.81 9.28 -9.26
C ARG A 293 -11.83 10.11 -8.50
N VAL A 294 -11.69 10.23 -7.18
CA VAL A 294 -12.55 11.09 -6.34
C VAL A 294 -12.40 12.55 -6.75
N LEU A 295 -11.15 12.99 -6.89
CA LEU A 295 -10.82 14.33 -7.36
C LEU A 295 -11.37 14.61 -8.76
N GLU A 296 -11.32 13.66 -9.69
CA GLU A 296 -11.95 13.79 -11.01
C GLU A 296 -13.47 13.92 -10.94
N ALA A 297 -14.12 13.12 -10.09
CA ALA A 297 -15.56 13.23 -9.89
C ALA A 297 -15.93 14.60 -9.33
N MET A 298 -15.16 15.12 -8.38
CA MET A 298 -15.33 16.47 -7.82
C MET A 298 -15.10 17.55 -8.89
N ILE A 299 -14.06 17.44 -9.71
CA ILE A 299 -13.80 18.39 -10.82
C ILE A 299 -14.96 18.41 -11.81
N ARG A 300 -15.44 17.24 -12.25
CA ARG A 300 -16.61 17.16 -13.14
C ARG A 300 -17.82 17.82 -12.50
N ARG A 301 -18.07 17.55 -11.22
CA ARG A 301 -19.21 18.15 -10.51
C ARG A 301 -19.08 19.67 -10.35
N CYS A 302 -17.88 20.19 -10.13
CA CYS A 302 -17.63 21.64 -10.15
C CYS A 302 -17.95 22.28 -11.50
N GLN A 303 -17.69 21.58 -12.62
CA GLN A 303 -18.04 22.08 -13.96
C GLN A 303 -19.55 22.10 -14.16
N GLU A 304 -20.25 21.03 -13.77
CA GLU A 304 -21.72 20.93 -13.87
C GLU A 304 -22.46 21.98 -13.03
N LEU A 305 -21.90 22.35 -11.88
CA LEU A 305 -22.44 23.36 -10.98
C LEU A 305 -21.93 24.78 -11.27
N GLU A 306 -21.11 24.95 -12.32
CA GLU A 306 -20.50 26.23 -12.72
C GLU A 306 -19.77 26.97 -11.59
N LEU A 307 -19.16 26.22 -10.67
CA LEU A 307 -18.54 26.78 -9.47
C LEU A 307 -17.23 27.51 -9.77
N ARG A 308 -17.02 28.61 -9.06
CA ARG A 308 -15.84 29.48 -9.14
C ARG A 308 -15.17 29.63 -7.78
N LEU A 309 -13.90 30.02 -7.80
CA LEU A 309 -13.12 30.22 -6.59
C LEU A 309 -13.71 31.37 -5.75
N ALA A 310 -14.08 31.08 -4.50
CA ALA A 310 -14.67 32.05 -3.57
C ALA A 310 -13.72 32.44 -2.42
N LEU A 311 -12.58 31.76 -2.30
CA LEU A 311 -11.56 31.94 -1.26
C LEU A 311 -10.19 32.23 -1.89
N PRO A 312 -9.23 32.83 -1.15
CA PRO A 312 -7.85 32.91 -1.59
C PRO A 312 -7.26 31.53 -1.93
N GLU A 313 -6.38 31.45 -2.94
CA GLU A 313 -5.88 30.17 -3.47
C GLU A 313 -5.21 29.27 -2.40
N ASP A 314 -4.44 29.84 -1.47
CA ASP A 314 -3.76 29.07 -0.42
C ASP A 314 -4.74 28.48 0.59
N GLU A 315 -5.78 29.23 0.97
CA GLU A 315 -6.84 28.78 1.87
C GLU A 315 -7.69 27.69 1.19
N ALA A 316 -8.12 27.95 -0.05
CA ALA A 316 -8.87 26.99 -0.86
C ALA A 316 -8.11 25.68 -1.06
N ARG A 317 -6.78 25.72 -1.20
CA ARG A 317 -5.95 24.52 -1.34
C ARG A 317 -5.96 23.68 -0.07
N ASN A 318 -5.80 24.31 1.10
CA ASN A 318 -5.77 23.61 2.38
C ASN A 318 -7.13 23.01 2.70
N GLU A 319 -8.20 23.80 2.58
CA GLU A 319 -9.58 23.35 2.77
C GLU A 319 -9.94 22.22 1.79
N PHE A 320 -9.50 22.34 0.53
CA PHE A 320 -9.76 21.28 -0.44
C PHE A 320 -8.96 20.01 -0.16
N ALA A 321 -7.76 20.10 0.43
CA ALA A 321 -7.02 18.93 0.87
C ALA A 321 -7.78 18.16 1.97
N VAL A 322 -8.36 18.89 2.93
CA VAL A 322 -9.21 18.33 3.99
C VAL A 322 -10.45 17.71 3.37
N LEU A 323 -11.14 18.44 2.49
CA LEU A 323 -12.33 17.94 1.80
C LEU A 323 -12.01 16.69 0.99
N LEU A 324 -10.96 16.70 0.17
CA LEU A 324 -10.55 15.54 -0.63
C LEU A 324 -10.20 14.36 0.26
N THR A 325 -9.57 14.57 1.41
CA THR A 325 -9.31 13.51 2.39
C THR A 325 -10.63 12.91 2.87
N VAL A 326 -11.55 13.73 3.38
CA VAL A 326 -12.86 13.29 3.86
C VAL A 326 -13.64 12.59 2.77
N GLN A 327 -13.66 13.13 1.55
CA GLN A 327 -14.40 12.55 0.44
C GLN A 327 -13.73 11.31 -0.13
N THR A 328 -12.41 11.18 -0.06
CA THR A 328 -11.73 9.94 -0.42
C THR A 328 -12.08 8.85 0.60
N MET A 329 -12.09 9.18 1.90
CA MET A 329 -12.57 8.26 2.93
C MET A 329 -14.05 7.92 2.70
N ASN A 330 -14.92 8.89 2.46
CA ASN A 330 -16.34 8.66 2.18
C ASN A 330 -16.57 7.88 0.88
N TYR A 331 -15.74 8.05 -0.14
CA TYR A 331 -15.78 7.28 -1.37
C TYR A 331 -15.49 5.81 -1.09
N LEU A 332 -14.52 5.52 -0.21
CA LEU A 332 -14.30 4.18 0.31
C LEU A 332 -15.49 3.71 1.17
N HIS A 333 -16.13 4.59 1.95
CA HIS A 333 -17.26 4.23 2.83
C HIS A 333 -18.62 4.06 2.12
N SER A 334 -18.88 4.80 1.03
CA SER A 334 -20.19 4.91 0.34
C SER A 334 -20.52 3.75 -0.61
N GLY A 335 -19.57 2.84 -0.84
CA GLY A 335 -19.81 1.48 -1.32
C GLY A 335 -20.46 0.53 -0.28
N ARG A 336 -20.97 1.07 0.83
CA ARG A 336 -21.38 0.36 2.06
C ARG A 336 -20.21 -0.39 2.74
N HIS A 337 -19.56 0.39 3.62
CA HIS A 337 -19.04 0.04 4.96
C HIS A 337 -17.57 -0.37 5.18
N ARG A 338 -16.56 0.04 4.39
CA ARG A 338 -15.44 -0.91 4.34
C ARG A 338 -14.09 -0.36 3.70
N VAL A 339 -12.94 -0.37 4.43
CA VAL A 339 -11.52 -0.21 3.92
C VAL A 339 -10.95 -1.51 3.34
N ALA A 340 -10.84 -1.63 2.00
CA ALA A 340 -10.51 -2.86 1.29
C ALA A 340 -9.13 -3.39 1.67
N MET A 341 -9.04 -4.68 1.95
CA MET A 341 -7.75 -5.38 2.04
C MET A 341 -7.26 -5.87 0.68
#